data_AF-A0A7C4SIG4-F1
#
_entry.id   AF-A0A7C4SIG4-F1
#
_cell.length_a   1.000
_cell.length_b   1.000
_cell.length_c   1.000
_cell.angle_alpha   90.00
_cell.angle_beta   90.00
_cell.angle_gamma   90.00
#
_symmetry.space_group_name_H-M   'P 1'
#
loop_
_entity.id
_entity.type
_entity.pdbx_description
1 polymer ?
#
loop_
_entity_poly.entity_id
_entity_poly.type
_entity_poly.pdbx_seq_one_letter_code
_entity_poly.pdbx_strand_id
1 'polypeptide(L)'
;MKCNTLYKKYVSSILSLGFVLEALAPNKISTVSYRSPIKDLNMAKFVATSPILNKVYESILDETVDKPRIGYWIRVTVSEVINNEYIRTNTCLGYAILTIPIIYAVKYSDTWLNPPELAKNATTLLYSTTSNEDAEEFYKALRMLNPSYANRYLGRIPDIQVGFIGNYTLIDILTESSFFDLIAYEVTHNYELTIDTYQYMKEVLNEVQSNILESISRTQYHLISKYLDSEVVKGLGMERALLVKSYQKIINLLKDSKEVQQRLIKLLDTYLRSNNVNLGTLADILALATSFTLLEHSRSD
;
A
#
# COMPACT_ATOMS: atom_id res chain seq x y z
N MET A 1 30.43 -8.62 -1.96
CA MET A 1 29.71 -7.53 -2.64
C MET A 1 28.70 -8.00 -3.68
N LYS A 2 29.06 -8.74 -4.75
CA LYS A 2 28.11 -9.17 -5.81
C LYS A 2 26.85 -9.93 -5.30
N CYS A 3 27.02 -10.77 -4.27
CA CYS A 3 25.91 -11.51 -3.67
C CYS A 3 24.84 -10.57 -3.06
N ASN A 4 25.26 -9.51 -2.37
CA ASN A 4 24.37 -8.56 -1.70
C ASN A 4 23.56 -7.73 -2.72
N THR A 5 24.18 -7.32 -3.84
CA THR A 5 23.47 -6.60 -4.92
C THR A 5 22.37 -7.45 -5.56
N LEU A 6 22.64 -8.72 -5.84
CA LEU A 6 21.65 -9.62 -6.46
C LEU A 6 20.42 -9.80 -5.55
N TYR A 7 20.63 -9.98 -4.23
CA TYR A 7 19.54 -10.10 -3.27
C TYR A 7 18.72 -8.83 -3.12
N LYS A 8 19.36 -7.65 -3.10
CA LYS A 8 18.63 -6.38 -3.06
C LYS A 8 17.72 -6.21 -4.29
N LYS A 9 18.18 -6.62 -5.48
CA LYS A 9 17.36 -6.64 -6.69
C LYS A 9 16.24 -7.70 -6.65
N TYR A 10 16.47 -8.82 -5.97
CA TYR A 10 15.41 -9.79 -5.69
C TYR A 10 14.30 -9.18 -4.82
N VAL A 11 14.65 -8.44 -3.77
CA VAL A 11 13.65 -7.75 -2.93
C VAL A 11 12.83 -6.74 -3.74
N SER A 12 13.49 -5.95 -4.60
CA SER A 12 12.82 -5.04 -5.54
C SER A 12 11.77 -5.77 -6.39
N SER A 13 12.14 -6.92 -6.95
CA SER A 13 11.24 -7.74 -7.77
C SER A 13 10.04 -8.23 -6.95
N ILE A 14 10.26 -8.72 -5.73
CA ILE A 14 9.19 -9.23 -4.85
C ILE A 14 8.24 -8.12 -4.38
N LEU A 15 8.74 -6.92 -4.07
CA LEU A 15 7.87 -5.77 -3.79
C LEU A 15 7.00 -5.46 -5.00
N SER A 16 7.58 -5.37 -6.20
CA SER A 16 6.78 -5.10 -7.41
C SER A 16 5.76 -6.22 -7.71
N LEU A 17 6.11 -7.48 -7.43
CA LEU A 17 5.25 -8.64 -7.67
C LEU A 17 4.07 -8.69 -6.70
N GLY A 18 4.26 -8.35 -5.42
CA GLY A 18 3.17 -8.34 -4.44
C GLY A 18 2.03 -7.38 -4.82
N PHE A 19 2.36 -6.23 -5.43
CA PHE A 19 1.39 -5.30 -6.01
C PHE A 19 0.49 -5.95 -7.07
N VAL A 20 1.07 -6.79 -7.95
CA VAL A 20 0.31 -7.48 -9.00
C VAL A 20 -0.48 -8.66 -8.43
N LEU A 21 0.13 -9.44 -7.53
CA LEU A 21 -0.52 -10.61 -6.93
C LEU A 21 -1.74 -10.22 -6.10
N GLU A 22 -1.66 -9.11 -5.37
CA GLU A 22 -2.83 -8.54 -4.71
C GLU A 22 -3.94 -8.31 -5.73
N ALA A 23 -3.67 -7.59 -6.82
CA ALA A 23 -4.65 -7.29 -7.86
C ALA A 23 -5.19 -8.52 -8.60
N LEU A 24 -4.41 -9.60 -8.69
CA LEU A 24 -4.84 -10.85 -9.32
C LEU A 24 -5.80 -11.67 -8.45
N ALA A 25 -5.78 -11.50 -7.14
CA ALA A 25 -6.54 -12.34 -6.22
C ALA A 25 -8.05 -12.27 -6.51
N PRO A 26 -8.74 -13.44 -6.61
CA PRO A 26 -10.15 -13.50 -6.97
C PRO A 26 -11.05 -13.13 -5.78
N ASN A 27 -12.32 -12.80 -6.05
CA ASN A 27 -13.34 -12.60 -5.01
C ASN A 27 -13.03 -11.51 -3.96
N LYS A 28 -12.01 -10.67 -4.20
CA LYS A 28 -11.75 -9.49 -3.37
C LYS A 28 -12.90 -8.51 -3.37
N ILE A 29 -13.15 -7.90 -2.22
CA ILE A 29 -14.18 -6.88 -2.02
C ILE A 29 -13.64 -5.53 -2.48
N SER A 30 -14.37 -4.90 -3.39
CA SER A 30 -14.21 -3.53 -3.90
C SER A 30 -12.77 -3.05 -4.13
N THR A 31 -11.96 -3.90 -4.72
CA THR A 31 -10.64 -3.55 -5.26
C THR A 31 -10.57 -3.98 -6.72
N VAL A 32 -9.52 -3.58 -7.43
CA VAL A 32 -9.21 -4.20 -8.72
C VAL A 32 -9.00 -5.69 -8.46
N SER A 33 -9.75 -6.52 -9.17
CA SER A 33 -9.48 -7.96 -9.25
C SER A 33 -9.29 -8.33 -10.72
N TYR A 34 -8.76 -9.54 -10.97
CA TYR A 34 -8.68 -10.11 -12.32
C TYR A 34 -10.02 -10.01 -13.10
N ARG A 35 -11.17 -10.05 -12.40
CA ARG A 35 -12.50 -10.10 -13.03
C ARG A 35 -13.24 -8.76 -13.04
N SER A 36 -12.86 -7.81 -12.20
CA SER A 36 -13.70 -6.64 -11.93
C SER A 36 -12.88 -5.35 -11.81
N PRO A 37 -12.97 -4.43 -12.79
CA PRO A 37 -12.39 -3.09 -12.66
C PRO A 37 -13.16 -2.25 -11.62
N ILE A 38 -12.56 -1.14 -11.19
CA ILE A 38 -13.22 -0.13 -10.34
C ILE A 38 -12.74 1.26 -10.75
N LYS A 39 -13.66 2.22 -10.88
CA LYS A 39 -13.35 3.54 -11.46
C LYS A 39 -12.65 3.36 -12.83
N ASP A 40 -11.49 3.96 -12.99
CA ASP A 40 -10.60 3.86 -14.15
C ASP A 40 -9.45 2.86 -13.93
N LEU A 41 -9.48 2.08 -12.85
CA LEU A 41 -8.49 1.07 -12.48
C LEU A 41 -8.88 -0.31 -13.03
N ASN A 42 -7.90 -1.02 -13.58
CA ASN A 42 -8.07 -2.39 -14.08
C ASN A 42 -6.77 -3.18 -14.01
N MET A 43 -6.85 -4.50 -14.20
CA MET A 43 -5.71 -5.41 -14.09
C MET A 43 -4.55 -5.06 -15.03
N ALA A 44 -4.83 -4.67 -16.28
CA ALA A 44 -3.78 -4.33 -17.25
C ALA A 44 -2.93 -3.14 -16.78
N LYS A 45 -3.55 -2.13 -16.16
CA LYS A 45 -2.85 -1.00 -15.56
C LYS A 45 -1.96 -1.42 -14.39
N PHE A 46 -2.41 -2.36 -13.56
CA PHE A 46 -1.61 -2.88 -12.44
C PHE A 46 -0.40 -3.68 -12.93
N VAL A 47 -0.59 -4.55 -13.93
CA VAL A 47 0.51 -5.28 -14.58
C VAL A 47 1.52 -4.30 -15.21
N ALA A 48 1.04 -3.24 -15.89
CA ALA A 48 1.90 -2.23 -16.48
C ALA A 48 2.63 -1.35 -15.45
N THR A 49 2.07 -1.18 -14.25
CA THR A 49 2.70 -0.41 -13.16
C THR A 49 3.86 -1.18 -12.51
N SER A 50 3.76 -2.50 -12.41
CA SER A 50 4.80 -3.35 -11.79
C SER A 50 6.23 -3.13 -12.33
N PRO A 51 6.50 -3.13 -13.65
CA PRO A 51 7.86 -2.90 -14.15
C PRO A 51 8.36 -1.47 -13.86
N ILE A 52 7.46 -0.48 -13.76
CA ILE A 52 7.81 0.89 -13.38
C ILE A 52 8.27 0.90 -11.91
N LEU A 53 7.52 0.28 -11.01
CA LEU A 53 7.90 0.14 -9.61
C LEU A 53 9.26 -0.55 -9.46
N ASN A 54 9.46 -1.69 -10.13
CA ASN A 54 10.75 -2.39 -10.07
C ASN A 54 11.91 -1.52 -10.58
N LYS A 55 11.72 -0.79 -11.69
CA LYS A 55 12.74 0.13 -12.21
C LYS A 55 13.08 1.24 -11.20
N VAL A 56 12.09 1.82 -10.53
CA VAL A 56 12.31 2.83 -9.50
C VAL A 56 13.07 2.24 -8.32
N TYR A 57 12.65 1.09 -7.82
CA TYR A 57 13.30 0.42 -6.69
C TYR A 57 14.76 0.06 -7.00
N GLU A 58 15.05 -0.50 -8.18
CA GLU A 58 16.43 -0.74 -8.62
C GLU A 58 17.23 0.56 -8.71
N SER A 59 16.64 1.65 -9.19
CA SER A 59 17.30 2.95 -9.25
C SER A 59 17.66 3.46 -7.84
N ILE A 60 16.77 3.31 -6.85
CA ILE A 60 17.07 3.64 -5.45
C ILE A 60 18.23 2.80 -4.90
N LEU A 61 18.24 1.50 -5.20
CA LEU A 61 19.28 0.58 -4.75
C LEU A 61 20.65 0.91 -5.37
N ASP A 62 20.67 1.33 -6.63
CA ASP A 62 21.87 1.64 -7.40
C ASP A 62 22.37 3.10 -7.18
N GLU A 63 21.56 3.97 -6.57
CA GLU A 63 21.95 5.34 -6.23
C GLU A 63 23.18 5.41 -5.31
N THR A 64 24.06 6.38 -5.53
CA THR A 64 25.25 6.62 -4.68
C THR A 64 25.09 7.82 -3.75
N VAL A 65 23.87 8.34 -3.57
CA VAL A 65 23.61 9.48 -2.68
C VAL A 65 23.73 9.09 -1.21
N ASP A 66 24.31 9.98 -0.40
CA ASP A 66 24.55 9.75 1.03
C ASP A 66 23.27 9.75 1.87
N LYS A 67 22.21 10.44 1.42
CA LYS A 67 20.94 10.56 2.12
C LYS A 67 19.77 10.03 1.28
N PRO A 68 18.79 9.33 1.90
CA PRO A 68 17.52 9.00 1.27
C PRO A 68 16.83 10.24 0.67
N ARG A 69 16.21 10.07 -0.50
CA ARG A 69 15.39 11.09 -1.18
C ARG A 69 13.97 10.55 -1.37
N ILE A 70 13.30 10.28 -0.25
CA ILE A 70 12.03 9.54 -0.23
C ILE A 70 10.93 10.28 -0.99
N GLY A 71 10.77 11.59 -0.75
CA GLY A 71 9.77 12.41 -1.42
C GLY A 71 10.01 12.52 -2.92
N TYR A 72 11.28 12.65 -3.32
CA TYR A 72 11.69 12.64 -4.73
C TYR A 72 11.25 11.35 -5.43
N TRP A 73 11.54 10.19 -4.85
CA TRP A 73 11.20 8.91 -5.46
C TRP A 73 9.70 8.64 -5.47
N ILE A 74 8.95 9.12 -4.47
CA ILE A 74 7.48 9.05 -4.50
C ILE A 74 6.96 9.85 -5.71
N ARG A 75 7.47 11.07 -5.91
CA ARG A 75 7.11 11.90 -7.08
C ARG A 75 7.51 11.25 -8.40
N VAL A 76 8.72 10.70 -8.51
CA VAL A 76 9.16 10.02 -9.72
C VAL A 76 8.25 8.85 -10.05
N THR A 77 7.92 8.00 -9.08
CA THR A 77 6.97 6.89 -9.28
C THR A 77 5.63 7.38 -9.79
N VAL A 78 5.03 8.36 -9.12
CA VAL A 78 3.74 8.94 -9.54
C VAL A 78 3.83 9.50 -10.95
N SER A 79 4.89 10.25 -11.26
CA SER A 79 5.12 10.86 -12.57
C SER A 79 5.22 9.83 -13.68
N GLU A 80 6.04 8.78 -13.50
CA GLU A 80 6.21 7.73 -14.49
C GLU A 80 4.88 6.99 -14.76
N VAL A 81 4.09 6.76 -13.71
CA VAL A 81 2.81 6.05 -13.80
C VAL A 81 1.74 6.88 -14.51
N ILE A 82 1.54 8.15 -14.14
CA ILE A 82 0.48 8.96 -14.75
C ILE A 82 0.83 9.43 -16.17
N ASN A 83 2.11 9.57 -16.50
CA ASN A 83 2.56 9.93 -17.84
C ASN A 83 2.68 8.72 -18.79
N ASN A 84 2.59 7.50 -18.26
CA ASN A 84 2.54 6.29 -19.09
C ASN A 84 1.22 6.23 -19.86
N GLU A 85 1.30 6.12 -21.20
CA GLU A 85 0.15 6.16 -22.10
C GLU A 85 -0.90 5.08 -21.84
N TYR A 86 -0.49 3.92 -21.31
CA TYR A 86 -1.38 2.80 -21.02
C TYR A 86 -2.03 2.90 -19.63
N ILE A 87 -1.40 3.61 -18.69
CA ILE A 87 -1.87 3.68 -17.30
C ILE A 87 -2.71 4.93 -17.08
N ARG A 88 -2.13 6.12 -17.29
CA ARG A 88 -2.77 7.46 -17.20
C ARG A 88 -3.62 7.71 -15.95
N THR A 89 -3.35 7.01 -14.85
CA THR A 89 -4.10 7.13 -13.60
C THR A 89 -3.23 6.76 -12.41
N ASN A 90 -3.64 7.19 -11.22
CA ASN A 90 -3.00 6.79 -9.98
C ASN A 90 -3.33 5.33 -9.65
N THR A 91 -2.37 4.44 -9.89
CA THR A 91 -2.49 3.03 -9.51
C THR A 91 -1.74 2.68 -8.24
N CYS A 92 -0.81 3.51 -7.75
CA CYS A 92 0.16 3.05 -6.75
C CYS A 92 0.69 4.11 -5.77
N LEU A 93 0.09 5.31 -5.63
CA LEU A 93 0.60 6.30 -4.68
C LEU A 93 0.72 5.74 -3.26
N GLY A 94 -0.34 5.13 -2.71
CA GLY A 94 -0.31 4.58 -1.35
C GLY A 94 0.74 3.48 -1.23
N TYR A 95 0.79 2.57 -2.20
CA TYR A 95 1.83 1.55 -2.28
C TYR A 95 3.26 2.12 -2.35
N ALA A 96 3.48 3.19 -3.11
CA ALA A 96 4.78 3.86 -3.24
C ALA A 96 5.20 4.51 -1.92
N ILE A 97 4.27 5.14 -1.19
CA ILE A 97 4.52 5.69 0.15
C ILE A 97 4.94 4.57 1.11
N LEU A 98 4.27 3.41 1.07
CA LEU A 98 4.65 2.26 1.89
C LEU A 98 6.03 1.69 1.54
N THR A 99 6.33 1.52 0.24
CA THR A 99 7.46 0.69 -0.23
C THR A 99 8.76 1.44 -0.46
N ILE A 100 8.73 2.73 -0.78
CA ILE A 100 9.98 3.49 -1.01
C ILE A 100 10.85 3.56 0.25
N PRO A 101 10.30 3.85 1.45
CA PRO A 101 11.08 3.77 2.69
C PRO A 101 11.61 2.35 2.96
N ILE A 102 10.84 1.31 2.61
CA ILE A 102 11.27 -0.09 2.71
C ILE A 102 12.48 -0.36 1.81
N ILE A 103 12.48 0.11 0.57
CA ILE A 103 13.63 -0.06 -0.34
C ILE A 103 14.87 0.67 0.18
N TYR A 104 14.72 1.85 0.78
CA TYR A 104 15.85 2.49 1.45
C TYR A 104 16.33 1.68 2.68
N ALA A 105 15.42 1.09 3.44
CA ALA A 105 15.80 0.18 4.53
C ALA A 105 16.55 -1.05 4.01
N VAL A 106 16.15 -1.63 2.88
CA VAL A 106 16.90 -2.71 2.20
C VAL A 106 18.28 -2.21 1.77
N LYS A 107 18.39 -0.98 1.26
CA LYS A 107 19.66 -0.40 0.82
C LYS A 107 20.66 -0.26 1.97
N TYR A 108 20.21 0.24 3.12
CA TYR A 108 21.08 0.57 4.26
C TYR A 108 21.14 -0.53 5.34
N SER A 109 20.36 -1.60 5.22
CA SER A 109 20.37 -2.72 6.17
C SER A 109 20.97 -3.99 5.57
N ASP A 110 21.57 -4.81 6.44
CA ASP A 110 21.96 -6.19 6.15
C ASP A 110 20.84 -7.20 6.53
N THR A 111 19.76 -6.75 7.18
CA THR A 111 18.63 -7.58 7.66
C THR A 111 17.39 -7.51 6.77
N TRP A 112 17.59 -7.49 5.45
CA TRP A 112 16.55 -7.39 4.42
C TRP A 112 15.61 -8.60 4.31
N LEU A 113 15.88 -9.72 5.02
CA LEU A 113 15.04 -10.93 5.08
C LEU A 113 14.09 -11.00 6.28
N ASN A 114 14.07 -9.99 7.14
CA ASN A 114 13.22 -9.97 8.33
C ASN A 114 12.18 -8.84 8.20
N PRO A 115 10.95 -9.12 7.74
CA PRO A 115 9.99 -8.06 7.43
C PRO A 115 9.65 -7.12 8.59
N PRO A 116 9.41 -7.60 9.84
CA PRO A 116 9.25 -6.72 11.00
C PRO A 116 10.43 -5.76 11.25
N GLU A 117 11.66 -6.26 11.09
CA GLU A 117 12.85 -5.45 11.28
C GLU A 117 13.04 -4.44 10.15
N LEU A 118 12.75 -4.86 8.91
CA LEU A 118 12.79 -4.01 7.73
C LEU A 118 11.79 -2.84 7.84
N ALA A 119 10.56 -3.12 8.29
CA ALA A 119 9.53 -2.11 8.55
C ALA A 119 9.96 -1.09 9.63
N LYS A 120 10.54 -1.57 10.73
CA LYS A 120 11.09 -0.71 11.79
C LYS A 120 12.24 0.17 11.28
N ASN A 121 13.14 -0.41 10.48
CA ASN A 121 14.26 0.32 9.90
C ASN A 121 13.78 1.40 8.91
N ALA A 122 12.76 1.10 8.10
CA ALA A 122 12.15 2.06 7.19
C ALA A 122 11.52 3.26 7.93
N THR A 123 10.80 2.98 9.02
CA THR A 123 10.25 4.03 9.89
C THR A 123 11.36 4.86 10.51
N THR A 124 12.41 4.22 11.04
CA THR A 124 13.57 4.91 11.63
C THR A 124 14.27 5.81 10.61
N LEU A 125 14.40 5.37 9.36
CA LEU A 125 14.95 6.18 8.27
C LEU A 125 14.08 7.42 8.00
N LEU A 126 12.75 7.27 7.95
CA LEU A 126 11.85 8.41 7.75
C LEU A 126 12.06 9.51 8.81
N TYR A 127 12.10 9.13 10.09
CA TYR A 127 12.30 10.07 11.20
C TYR A 127 13.69 10.73 11.20
N SER A 128 14.71 10.02 10.74
CA SER A 128 16.11 10.50 10.85
C SER A 128 16.64 11.21 9.61
N THR A 129 15.99 11.03 8.45
CA THR A 129 16.58 11.47 7.16
C THR A 129 15.71 12.39 6.33
N THR A 130 14.40 12.43 6.55
CA THR A 130 13.53 13.26 5.70
C THR A 130 13.73 14.75 5.95
N SER A 131 13.60 15.52 4.88
CA SER A 131 13.80 16.97 4.90
C SER A 131 12.60 17.75 4.38
N ASN A 132 12.74 19.08 4.36
CA ASN A 132 11.76 19.96 3.72
C ASN A 132 11.71 19.74 2.20
N GLU A 133 12.84 19.45 1.55
CA GLU A 133 12.87 19.11 0.13
C GLU A 133 12.07 17.84 -0.18
N ASP A 134 12.15 16.81 0.68
CA ASP A 134 11.30 15.62 0.53
C ASP A 134 9.80 15.96 0.65
N ALA A 135 9.45 16.85 1.57
CA ALA A 135 8.08 17.34 1.71
C ALA A 135 7.60 18.07 0.44
N GLU A 136 8.44 18.92 -0.15
CA GLU A 136 8.11 19.63 -1.39
C GLU A 136 7.87 18.67 -2.54
N GLU A 137 8.75 17.69 -2.70
CA GLU A 137 8.64 16.65 -3.74
C GLU A 137 7.39 15.80 -3.54
N PHE A 138 7.06 15.44 -2.29
CA PHE A 138 5.84 14.73 -1.96
C PHE A 138 4.57 15.55 -2.31
N TYR A 139 4.54 16.84 -1.95
CA TYR A 139 3.42 17.72 -2.31
C TYR A 139 3.29 17.90 -3.83
N LYS A 140 4.41 17.97 -4.56
CA LYS A 140 4.40 17.95 -6.03
C LYS A 140 3.75 16.66 -6.54
N ALA A 141 4.10 15.50 -5.98
CA ALA A 141 3.47 14.23 -6.34
C ALA A 141 1.95 14.24 -6.11
N LEU A 142 1.50 14.73 -4.96
CA LEU A 142 0.06 14.83 -4.64
C LEU A 142 -0.67 15.77 -5.61
N ARG A 143 -0.10 16.93 -5.92
CA ARG A 143 -0.71 17.88 -6.87
C ARG A 143 -0.86 17.31 -8.28
N MET A 144 0.06 16.46 -8.72
CA MET A 144 -0.02 15.79 -10.03
C MET A 144 -1.26 14.89 -10.15
N LEU A 145 -1.81 14.40 -9.04
CA LEU A 145 -2.98 13.54 -9.01
C LEU A 145 -4.30 14.30 -8.92
N ASN A 146 -4.26 15.62 -8.73
CA ASN A 146 -5.41 16.50 -8.55
C ASN A 146 -6.50 15.90 -7.61
N PRO A 147 -6.16 15.61 -6.34
CA PRO A 147 -7.06 14.92 -5.43
C PRO A 147 -8.34 15.73 -5.18
N SER A 148 -9.49 15.06 -5.17
CA SER A 148 -10.81 15.68 -4.96
C SER A 148 -10.98 16.36 -3.59
N TYR A 149 -10.11 16.04 -2.63
CA TYR A 149 -10.07 16.61 -1.29
C TYR A 149 -9.15 17.83 -1.17
N ALA A 150 -8.49 18.26 -2.25
CA ALA A 150 -7.72 19.51 -2.27
C ALA A 150 -8.58 20.71 -1.81
N ASN A 151 -7.96 21.66 -1.09
CA ASN A 151 -8.60 22.83 -0.50
C ASN A 151 -9.64 22.54 0.60
N ARG A 152 -9.66 21.34 1.16
CA ARG A 152 -10.59 20.97 2.25
C ARG A 152 -9.89 20.71 3.56
N TYR A 153 -8.57 20.57 3.57
CA TYR A 153 -7.83 20.29 4.78
C TYR A 153 -7.71 21.55 5.64
N LEU A 154 -8.04 21.41 6.92
CA LEU A 154 -7.86 22.41 7.96
C LEU A 154 -7.11 21.75 9.10
N GLY A 155 -5.84 22.10 9.27
CA GLY A 155 -5.01 21.53 10.32
C GLY A 155 -3.65 22.19 10.41
N ARG A 156 -2.67 21.47 10.95
CA ARG A 156 -1.36 22.05 11.32
C ARG A 156 -0.40 22.16 10.14
N ILE A 157 -0.53 21.29 9.14
CA ILE A 157 0.26 21.35 7.92
C ILE A 157 -0.47 22.15 6.83
N PRO A 158 0.24 22.71 5.84
CA PRO A 158 -0.41 23.40 4.72
C PRO A 158 -1.30 22.45 3.89
N ASP A 159 -2.36 22.96 3.27
CA ASP A 159 -3.09 22.18 2.27
C ASP A 159 -2.19 21.93 1.04
N ILE A 160 -2.41 20.83 0.33
CA ILE A 160 -1.63 20.41 -0.85
C ILE A 160 -1.57 21.50 -1.94
N GLN A 161 -2.60 22.35 -2.02
CA GLN A 161 -2.68 23.46 -2.97
C GLN A 161 -1.89 24.69 -2.55
N VAL A 162 -1.46 24.77 -1.29
CA VAL A 162 -0.57 25.83 -0.84
C VAL A 162 0.83 25.58 -1.41
N GLY A 163 1.33 26.54 -2.18
CA GLY A 163 2.65 26.42 -2.84
C GLY A 163 3.82 26.46 -1.85
N PHE A 164 3.62 27.06 -0.68
CA PHE A 164 4.64 27.16 0.37
C PHE A 164 4.34 26.17 1.50
N ILE A 165 5.25 25.22 1.71
CA ILE A 165 5.10 24.18 2.73
C ILE A 165 5.77 24.53 4.08
N GLY A 166 6.26 25.76 4.25
CA GLY A 166 6.96 26.15 5.49
C GLY A 166 8.26 25.37 5.70
N ASN A 167 8.59 25.14 6.98
CA ASN A 167 9.75 24.35 7.40
C ASN A 167 9.37 22.88 7.72
N TYR A 168 8.19 22.43 7.30
CA TYR A 168 7.74 21.07 7.57
C TYR A 168 8.58 20.07 6.76
N THR A 169 9.01 19.01 7.42
CA THR A 169 9.66 17.85 6.81
C THR A 169 8.63 16.85 6.32
N LEU A 170 9.03 15.87 5.49
CA LEU A 170 8.11 14.82 5.06
C LEU A 170 7.56 14.02 6.24
N ILE A 171 8.37 13.75 7.28
CA ILE A 171 7.88 13.08 8.48
C ILE A 171 6.82 13.91 9.21
N ASP A 172 6.97 15.23 9.33
CA ASP A 172 5.95 16.09 9.94
C ASP A 172 4.60 15.97 9.23
N ILE A 173 4.63 15.97 7.89
CA ILE A 173 3.45 15.82 7.04
C ILE A 173 2.79 14.46 7.23
N LEU A 174 3.58 13.37 7.20
CA LEU A 174 3.06 12.02 7.34
C LEU A 174 2.51 11.77 8.75
N THR A 175 3.18 12.28 9.78
CA THR A 175 2.70 12.19 11.17
C THR A 175 1.39 12.93 11.36
N GLU A 176 1.24 14.15 10.85
CA GLU A 176 -0.05 14.86 10.92
C GLU A 176 -1.12 14.18 10.04
N SER A 177 -0.74 13.59 8.91
CA SER A 177 -1.68 12.87 8.04
C SER A 177 -2.15 11.54 8.64
N SER A 178 -1.37 10.95 9.55
CA SER A 178 -1.68 9.65 10.17
C SER A 178 -3.02 9.62 10.94
N PHE A 179 -3.54 10.78 11.35
CA PHE A 179 -4.84 10.87 12.03
C PHE A 179 -6.05 10.51 11.14
N PHE A 180 -5.91 10.61 9.82
CA PHE A 180 -7.00 10.35 8.87
C PHE A 180 -6.59 9.48 7.67
N ASP A 181 -5.29 9.23 7.49
CA ASP A 181 -4.74 8.42 6.40
C ASP A 181 -3.95 7.22 6.95
N LEU A 182 -4.44 6.02 6.67
CA LEU A 182 -3.87 4.78 7.20
C LEU A 182 -2.51 4.45 6.57
N ILE A 183 -2.24 4.90 5.34
CA ILE A 183 -0.90 4.72 4.73
C ILE A 183 0.11 5.58 5.47
N ALA A 184 -0.25 6.82 5.79
CA ALA A 184 0.58 7.70 6.59
C ALA A 184 0.78 7.16 8.01
N TYR A 185 -0.26 6.56 8.61
CA TYR A 185 -0.14 5.85 9.89
C TYR A 185 0.90 4.74 9.82
N GLU A 186 0.80 3.83 8.84
CA GLU A 186 1.70 2.69 8.70
C GLU A 186 3.18 3.10 8.65
N VAL A 187 3.54 4.04 7.77
CA VAL A 187 4.94 4.45 7.60
C VAL A 187 5.50 5.22 8.79
N THR A 188 4.64 5.79 9.65
CA THR A 188 5.05 6.53 10.84
C THR A 188 4.99 5.70 12.12
N HIS A 189 4.35 4.53 12.08
CA HIS A 189 4.10 3.64 13.23
C HIS A 189 4.60 2.21 12.94
N ASN A 190 5.78 2.05 12.34
CA ASN A 190 6.44 0.75 12.15
C ASN A 190 5.63 -0.29 11.36
N TYR A 191 4.71 0.15 10.51
CA TYR A 191 3.89 -0.70 9.65
C TYR A 191 3.08 -1.74 10.45
N GLU A 192 2.55 -1.35 11.61
CA GLU A 192 1.82 -2.23 12.53
C GLU A 192 0.75 -3.09 11.84
N LEU A 193 -0.08 -2.50 10.97
CA LEU A 193 -1.15 -3.22 10.29
C LEU A 193 -0.61 -4.15 9.21
N THR A 194 0.42 -3.74 8.48
CA THR A 194 1.10 -4.58 7.47
C THR A 194 1.72 -5.79 8.14
N ILE A 195 2.37 -5.63 9.30
CA ILE A 195 2.99 -6.74 10.04
C ILE A 195 1.92 -7.69 10.60
N ASP A 196 0.84 -7.18 11.19
CA ASP A 196 -0.31 -7.97 11.63
C ASP A 196 -0.94 -8.76 10.47
N THR A 197 -1.10 -8.09 9.32
CA THR A 197 -1.64 -8.70 8.09
C THR A 197 -0.72 -9.78 7.55
N TYR A 198 0.58 -9.52 7.51
CA TYR A 198 1.61 -10.46 7.09
C TYR A 198 1.60 -11.72 7.97
N GLN A 199 1.50 -11.56 9.30
CA GLN A 199 1.41 -12.68 10.24
C GLN A 199 0.14 -13.51 10.01
N TYR A 200 -1.02 -12.85 9.88
CA TYR A 200 -2.28 -13.54 9.59
C TYR A 200 -2.24 -14.27 8.24
N MET A 201 -1.66 -13.65 7.21
CA MET A 201 -1.55 -14.24 5.88
C MET A 201 -0.72 -15.53 5.88
N LYS A 202 0.32 -15.61 6.72
CA LYS A 202 1.09 -16.85 6.92
C LYS A 202 0.24 -17.97 7.50
N GLU A 203 -0.58 -17.66 8.49
CA GLU A 203 -1.52 -18.64 9.07
C GLU A 203 -2.49 -19.14 8.00
N VAL A 204 -3.07 -18.23 7.21
CA VAL A 204 -3.99 -18.58 6.13
C VAL A 204 -3.32 -19.42 5.05
N LEU A 205 -2.08 -19.10 4.64
CA LEU A 205 -1.34 -19.87 3.64
C LEU A 205 -1.18 -21.34 4.04
N ASN A 206 -0.87 -21.59 5.32
CA ASN A 206 -0.78 -22.95 5.86
C ASN A 206 -2.14 -23.68 5.79
N GLU A 207 -3.24 -22.97 6.04
CA GLU A 207 -4.60 -23.54 5.95
C GLU A 207 -5.03 -23.87 4.51
N VAL A 208 -4.67 -23.01 3.54
CA VAL A 208 -5.11 -23.14 2.14
C VAL A 208 -4.12 -23.90 1.25
N GLN A 209 -3.24 -24.71 1.86
CA GLN A 209 -2.27 -25.55 1.15
C GLN A 209 -1.42 -24.73 0.15
N SER A 210 -0.92 -23.58 0.61
CA SER A 210 -0.03 -22.70 -0.16
C SER A 210 -0.66 -22.04 -1.40
N ASN A 211 -1.99 -21.97 -1.50
CA ASN A 211 -2.65 -21.15 -2.52
C ASN A 211 -2.57 -19.65 -2.16
N ILE A 212 -1.58 -18.96 -2.73
CA ILE A 212 -1.31 -17.54 -2.48
C ILE A 212 -2.49 -16.62 -2.85
N LEU A 213 -3.20 -16.88 -3.95
CA LEU A 213 -4.28 -16.00 -4.39
C LEU A 213 -5.50 -16.11 -3.46
N GLU A 214 -5.81 -17.33 -3.00
CA GLU A 214 -6.87 -17.54 -2.02
C GLU A 214 -6.49 -16.96 -0.65
N SER A 215 -5.21 -17.06 -0.25
CA SER A 215 -4.77 -16.50 1.02
C SER A 215 -4.85 -14.98 1.04
N ILE A 216 -4.53 -14.30 -0.07
CA ILE A 216 -4.73 -12.85 -0.23
C ILE A 216 -6.21 -12.50 -0.02
N SER A 217 -7.14 -13.18 -0.70
CA SER A 217 -8.57 -12.87 -0.61
C SER A 217 -9.12 -13.07 0.81
N ARG A 218 -8.75 -14.18 1.47
CA ARG A 218 -9.14 -14.45 2.85
C ARG A 218 -8.53 -13.44 3.84
N THR A 219 -7.29 -13.03 3.61
CA THR A 219 -6.61 -12.01 4.41
C THR A 219 -7.26 -10.64 4.24
N GLN A 220 -7.74 -10.29 3.04
CA GLN A 220 -8.50 -9.06 2.82
C GLN A 220 -9.77 -9.01 3.68
N TYR A 221 -10.49 -10.13 3.81
CA TYR A 221 -11.69 -10.21 4.66
C TYR A 221 -11.35 -9.99 6.14
N HIS A 222 -10.19 -10.47 6.59
CA HIS A 222 -9.71 -10.20 7.94
C HIS A 222 -9.42 -8.72 8.15
N LEU A 223 -8.64 -8.12 7.24
CA LEU A 223 -8.31 -6.69 7.25
C LEU A 223 -9.55 -5.79 7.33
N ILE A 224 -10.52 -5.99 6.44
CA ILE A 224 -11.76 -5.20 6.39
C ILE A 224 -12.54 -5.34 7.72
N SER A 225 -12.52 -6.50 8.36
CA SER A 225 -13.22 -6.70 9.64
C SER A 225 -12.56 -6.01 10.85
N LYS A 226 -11.28 -5.62 10.71
CA LYS A 226 -10.45 -5.11 11.81
C LYS A 226 -10.16 -3.62 11.67
N TYR A 227 -10.01 -3.11 10.46
CA TYR A 227 -9.57 -1.74 10.19
C TYR A 227 -10.55 -0.96 9.32
N LEU A 228 -10.51 0.37 9.43
CA LEU A 228 -11.28 1.27 8.58
C LEU A 228 -10.38 1.69 7.42
N ASP A 229 -10.89 1.56 6.20
CA ASP A 229 -10.16 1.99 5.01
C ASP A 229 -10.31 3.51 4.80
N SER A 230 -9.18 4.22 4.65
CA SER A 230 -9.17 5.68 4.48
C SER A 230 -9.85 6.14 3.20
N GLU A 231 -9.82 5.38 2.10
CA GLU A 231 -10.56 5.72 0.88
C GLU A 231 -12.08 5.56 1.09
N VAL A 232 -12.51 4.55 1.85
CA VAL A 232 -13.92 4.39 2.22
C VAL A 232 -14.37 5.55 3.11
N VAL A 233 -13.58 5.94 4.11
CA VAL A 233 -13.90 7.09 4.96
C VAL A 233 -13.99 8.39 4.13
N LYS A 234 -13.03 8.62 3.22
CA LYS A 234 -13.03 9.81 2.34
C LYS A 234 -14.21 9.79 1.35
N GLY A 235 -14.60 8.62 0.85
CA GLY A 235 -15.66 8.47 -0.16
C GLY A 235 -17.08 8.40 0.40
N LEU A 236 -17.27 7.78 1.57
CA LEU A 236 -18.59 7.47 2.15
C LEU A 236 -18.80 8.03 3.56
N GLY A 237 -17.76 8.55 4.19
CA GLY A 237 -17.81 9.01 5.58
C GLY A 237 -17.60 7.90 6.60
N MET A 238 -17.30 8.32 7.84
CA MET A 238 -16.93 7.45 8.95
C MET A 238 -18.01 6.40 9.29
N GLU A 239 -19.28 6.81 9.31
CA GLU A 239 -20.39 5.92 9.67
C GLU A 239 -20.50 4.73 8.72
N ARG A 240 -20.40 4.98 7.40
CA ARG A 240 -20.47 3.92 6.39
C ARG A 240 -19.22 3.04 6.40
N ALA A 241 -18.04 3.61 6.65
CA ALA A 241 -16.82 2.83 6.84
C ALA A 241 -16.95 1.87 8.05
N LEU A 242 -17.52 2.34 9.16
CA LEU A 242 -17.80 1.50 10.33
C LEU A 242 -18.80 0.38 10.01
N LEU A 243 -19.83 0.66 9.22
CA LEU A 243 -20.79 -0.35 8.76
C LEU A 243 -20.10 -1.42 7.90
N VAL A 244 -19.25 -1.04 6.94
CA VAL A 244 -18.49 -1.97 6.09
C VAL A 244 -17.64 -2.91 6.95
N LYS A 245 -16.88 -2.35 7.91
CA LYS A 245 -16.08 -3.12 8.86
C LYS A 245 -16.92 -4.09 9.70
N SER A 246 -18.03 -3.59 10.24
CA SER A 246 -18.91 -4.37 11.11
C SER A 246 -19.61 -5.49 10.35
N TYR A 247 -20.03 -5.21 9.11
CA TYR A 247 -20.63 -6.19 8.22
C TYR A 247 -19.65 -7.32 7.89
N GLN A 248 -18.40 -6.99 7.55
CA GLN A 248 -17.38 -8.02 7.34
C GLN A 248 -17.07 -8.83 8.60
N LYS A 249 -17.06 -8.18 9.77
CA LYS A 249 -16.90 -8.88 11.05
C LYS A 249 -18.02 -9.90 11.28
N ILE A 250 -19.26 -9.57 10.94
CA ILE A 250 -20.39 -10.50 11.02
C ILE A 250 -20.22 -11.66 10.04
N ILE A 251 -19.82 -11.39 8.79
CA ILE A 251 -19.55 -12.44 7.80
C ILE A 251 -18.54 -13.46 8.34
N ASN A 252 -17.43 -12.98 8.93
CA ASN A 252 -16.36 -13.83 9.46
C ASN A 252 -16.81 -14.73 10.63
N LEU A 253 -17.91 -14.39 11.32
CA LEU A 253 -18.48 -15.19 12.40
C LEU A 253 -19.37 -16.35 11.89
N LEU A 254 -19.83 -16.31 10.64
CA LEU A 254 -20.75 -17.31 10.07
C LEU A 254 -20.04 -18.58 9.58
N LYS A 255 -19.12 -19.14 10.38
CA LYS A 255 -18.16 -20.19 9.97
C LYS A 255 -18.80 -21.42 9.32
N ASP A 256 -20.03 -21.78 9.71
CA ASP A 256 -20.72 -23.00 9.27
C ASP A 256 -21.56 -22.83 7.99
N SER A 257 -21.54 -21.66 7.35
CA SER A 257 -22.35 -21.40 6.15
C SER A 257 -21.57 -20.67 5.06
N LYS A 258 -20.66 -21.40 4.41
CA LYS A 258 -19.84 -20.89 3.29
C LYS A 258 -20.67 -20.23 2.18
N GLU A 259 -21.81 -20.82 1.81
CA GLU A 259 -22.68 -20.25 0.78
C GLU A 259 -23.28 -18.91 1.20
N VAL A 260 -23.71 -18.80 2.47
CA VAL A 260 -24.23 -17.54 3.02
C VAL A 260 -23.11 -16.50 3.08
N GLN A 261 -21.91 -16.85 3.54
CA GLN A 261 -20.75 -15.94 3.53
C GLN A 261 -20.47 -15.40 2.14
N GLN A 262 -20.40 -16.27 1.12
CA GLN A 262 -20.14 -15.86 -0.27
C GLN A 262 -21.21 -14.89 -0.80
N ARG A 263 -22.49 -15.15 -0.48
CA ARG A 263 -23.59 -14.24 -0.84
C ARG A 263 -23.44 -12.88 -0.16
N LEU A 264 -23.12 -12.84 1.12
CA LEU A 264 -22.94 -11.61 1.87
C LEU A 264 -21.71 -10.81 1.41
N ILE A 265 -20.59 -11.49 1.11
CA ILE A 265 -19.39 -10.89 0.51
C ILE A 265 -19.75 -10.22 -0.81
N LYS A 266 -20.48 -10.93 -1.68
CA LYS A 266 -20.93 -10.38 -2.97
C LYS A 266 -21.85 -9.16 -2.80
N LEU A 267 -22.73 -9.16 -1.80
CA LEU A 267 -23.57 -8.01 -1.48
C LEU A 267 -22.76 -6.81 -1.02
N LEU A 268 -21.76 -7.02 -0.16
CA LEU A 268 -20.87 -5.95 0.29
C LEU A 268 -20.02 -5.38 -0.86
N ASP A 269 -19.46 -6.26 -1.72
CA ASP A 269 -18.73 -5.86 -2.92
C ASP A 269 -19.63 -5.03 -3.86
N THR A 270 -20.85 -5.50 -4.12
CA THR A 270 -21.83 -4.78 -4.95
C THR A 270 -22.19 -3.42 -4.37
N TYR A 271 -22.39 -3.34 -3.05
CA TYR A 271 -22.68 -2.08 -2.36
C TYR A 271 -21.55 -1.06 -2.55
N LEU A 272 -20.30 -1.46 -2.31
CA LEU A 272 -19.15 -0.55 -2.45
C LEU A 272 -18.91 -0.13 -3.90
N ARG A 273 -18.99 -1.07 -4.85
CA ARG A 273 -18.84 -0.78 -6.28
C ARG A 273 -19.93 0.12 -6.82
N SER A 274 -21.18 -0.08 -6.42
CA SER A 274 -22.30 0.79 -6.83
C SER A 274 -22.18 2.23 -6.29
N ASN A 275 -21.45 2.41 -5.19
CA ASN A 275 -21.10 3.73 -4.66
C ASN A 275 -19.75 4.25 -5.19
N ASN A 276 -19.13 3.56 -6.14
CA ASN A 276 -17.84 3.90 -6.74
C ASN A 276 -16.71 4.08 -5.72
N VAL A 277 -16.69 3.24 -4.67
CA VAL A 277 -15.74 3.32 -3.57
C VAL A 277 -14.89 2.06 -3.54
N ASN A 278 -13.58 2.26 -3.59
CA ASN A 278 -12.58 1.20 -3.48
C ASN A 278 -12.03 1.10 -2.05
N LEU A 279 -11.54 -0.10 -1.71
CA LEU A 279 -10.79 -0.38 -0.48
C LEU A 279 -9.27 -0.32 -0.79
N GLY A 280 -8.82 0.74 -1.49
CA GLY A 280 -7.47 0.81 -2.02
C GLY A 280 -6.40 0.98 -0.94
N THR A 281 -6.72 1.64 0.17
CA THR A 281 -5.78 1.76 1.29
C THR A 281 -5.47 0.41 1.92
N LEU A 282 -6.48 -0.41 2.20
CA LEU A 282 -6.28 -1.77 2.70
C LEU A 282 -5.67 -2.69 1.62
N ALA A 283 -5.93 -2.43 0.33
CA ALA A 283 -5.28 -3.14 -0.77
C ALA A 283 -3.77 -2.91 -0.80
N ASP A 284 -3.32 -1.66 -0.63
CA ASP A 284 -1.90 -1.31 -0.62
C ASP A 284 -1.17 -1.99 0.57
N ILE A 285 -1.80 -2.02 1.75
CA ILE A 285 -1.29 -2.73 2.94
C ILE A 285 -1.20 -4.24 2.68
N LEU A 286 -2.26 -4.83 2.11
CA LEU A 286 -2.31 -6.25 1.75
C LEU A 286 -1.26 -6.61 0.70
N ALA A 287 -1.01 -5.74 -0.28
CA ALA A 287 0.03 -5.93 -1.27
C ALA A 287 1.42 -5.97 -0.64
N LEU A 288 1.71 -5.10 0.34
CA LEU A 288 3.00 -5.10 1.02
C LEU A 288 3.14 -6.33 1.93
N ALA A 289 2.07 -6.69 2.65
CA ALA A 289 2.04 -7.93 3.44
C ALA A 289 2.29 -9.16 2.56
N THR A 290 1.68 -9.21 1.37
CA THR A 290 1.93 -10.24 0.36
C THR A 290 3.41 -10.30 -0.02
N SER A 291 4.04 -9.15 -0.32
CA SER A 291 5.48 -9.11 -0.60
C SER A 291 6.32 -9.63 0.56
N PHE A 292 6.01 -9.24 1.80
CA PHE A 292 6.70 -9.73 2.99
C PHE A 292 6.58 -11.24 3.16
N THR A 293 5.38 -11.79 2.91
CA THR A 293 5.16 -13.23 2.93
C THR A 293 5.99 -13.97 1.88
N LEU A 294 6.10 -13.43 0.67
CA LEU A 294 6.93 -14.00 -0.40
C LEU A 294 8.42 -13.93 -0.08
N LEU A 295 8.89 -12.81 0.48
CA LEU A 295 10.27 -12.64 0.93
C LEU A 295 10.66 -13.71 1.96
N GLU A 296 9.79 -13.99 2.93
CA GLU A 296 10.09 -15.00 3.94
C GLU A 296 10.04 -16.43 3.37
N HIS A 297 9.08 -16.76 2.50
CA HIS A 297 8.98 -18.11 1.90
C HIS A 297 10.20 -18.44 1.02
N SER A 298 10.82 -17.44 0.40
CA SER A 298 12.07 -17.62 -0.36
C SER A 298 13.28 -18.04 0.49
N ARG A 299 13.12 -18.11 1.82
CA ARG A 299 14.11 -18.55 2.81
C ARG A 299 14.02 -20.05 3.14
N SER A 300 12.91 -20.70 2.77
CA SER A 300 12.59 -22.07 3.18
C SER A 300 12.94 -23.14 2.15
N ASP A 301 13.47 -22.74 0.99
CA ASP A 301 14.09 -23.59 -0.04
C ASP A 301 15.61 -23.37 -0.06
#